data_AF-A0A7M2TFT8-F1
#
_entry.id   AF-A0A7M2TFT8-F1
#
_cell.length_a   1.000
_cell.length_b   1.000
_cell.length_c   1.000
_cell.angle_alpha   90.00
_cell.angle_beta   90.00
_cell.angle_gamma   90.00
#
_symmetry.space_group_name_H-M   'P 1'
#
loop_
_entity.id
_entity.type
_entity.pdbx_description
1 polymer ?
#
loop_
_entity_poly.entity_id
_entity_poly.type
_entity_poly.pdbx_seq_one_letter_code
_entity_poly.pdbx_strand_id
1 'polypeptide(L)' 'MAFSPDGRTLATGSAGMTARLWTTGLLDPAEAIRAVCRRVVRDLTQDERTAYLSGRETGHVCPAG' A
#
# COMPACT_ATOMS: atom_id res chain seq x y z
N MET A 1 15.89 11.92 -2.57
CA MET A 1 14.59 11.63 -1.91
C MET A 1 14.88 10.91 -0.60
N ALA A 2 14.12 11.19 0.45
CA ALA A 2 14.34 10.59 1.77
C ALA A 2 13.02 10.50 2.55
N PHE A 3 12.87 9.45 3.36
CA PHE A 3 11.78 9.32 4.32
C PHE A 3 12.23 9.80 5.71
N SER A 4 11.30 10.31 6.50
CA SER A 4 11.51 10.50 7.94
C SER A 4 11.69 9.15 8.63
N PRO A 5 12.41 9.07 9.77
CA PRO A 5 12.62 7.82 10.49
C PRO A 5 11.33 7.12 10.94
N ASP A 6 10.26 7.89 11.20
CA ASP A 6 8.93 7.37 11.52
C ASP A 6 8.10 6.97 10.28
N GLY A 7 8.64 7.17 9.07
CA GLY A 7 8.01 6.83 7.81
C GLY A 7 6.80 7.69 7.44
N ARG A 8 6.45 8.72 8.21
CA ARG A 8 5.22 9.53 8.04
C ARG A 8 5.38 10.72 7.09
N THR A 9 6.61 11.05 6.73
CA THR A 9 6.93 12.14 5.82
C THR A 9 7.90 11.69 4.75
N LEU A 10 7.58 11.97 3.48
CA LEU A 10 8.50 11.82 2.35
C LEU A 10 8.99 13.19 1.91
N ALA A 11 10.31 13.37 1.81
CA ALA A 11 10.94 14.54 1.24
C ALA A 11 11.43 14.27 -0.18
N THR A 12 10.94 15.06 -1.13
CA THR A 12 11.38 15.04 -2.54
C THR A 12 11.98 16.40 -2.92
N GLY A 13 13.16 16.40 -3.52
CA GLY A 13 13.75 17.60 -4.10
C GLY A 13 13.18 17.87 -5.49
N SER A 14 13.06 19.14 -5.84
CA SER A 14 12.67 19.63 -7.16
C SER A 14 13.83 20.39 -7.81
N ALA A 15 13.89 20.39 -9.14
CA ALA A 15 14.89 21.16 -9.90
C ALA A 15 14.81 22.68 -9.62
N GLY A 16 13.66 23.18 -9.19
CA GLY A 16 13.47 24.57 -8.75
C GLY A 16 14.03 24.90 -7.36
N MET A 17 15.07 24.20 -6.90
CA MET A 17 15.73 24.40 -5.59
C MET A 17 14.79 24.35 -4.38
N THR A 18 13.68 23.63 -4.50
CA THR A 18 12.70 23.46 -3.43
C THR A 18 12.58 22.00 -3.03
N ALA A 19 12.34 21.76 -1.74
CA ALA A 19 11.91 20.45 -1.26
C ALA A 19 10.40 20.48 -1.04
N ARG A 20 9.72 19.42 -1.49
CA ARG A 20 8.32 19.15 -1.13
C ARG A 20 8.29 18.05 -0.07
N LEU A 21 7.49 18.30 0.96
CA LEU A 21 7.16 17.33 1.98
C LEU A 21 5.78 16.76 1.68
N TRP A 22 5.67 15.44 1.76
CA TRP A 22 4.44 14.70 1.55
C TRP A 22 4.12 13.94 2.82
N THR A 23 2.90 14.09 3.33
CA THR A 23 2.40 13.22 4.39
C THR A 23 2.10 11.86 3.78
N THR A 24 2.78 10.83 4.26
CA THR A 24 2.63 9.44 3.80
C THR A 24 1.67 8.64 4.69
N GLY A 25 0.93 9.34 5.55
CA GLY A 25 -0.15 8.76 6.34
C GLY A 25 -1.19 8.13 5.43
N LEU A 26 -0.97 6.86 5.09
CA LEU A 26 -2.05 5.97 4.72
C LEU A 26 -2.98 5.89 5.92
N LEU A 27 -4.26 5.63 5.63
CA LEU A 27 -5.22 5.18 6.63
C LEU A 27 -4.55 4.14 7.54
N ASP A 28 -4.98 4.04 8.81
CA ASP A 28 -4.59 2.91 9.66
C ASP A 28 -4.58 1.61 8.82
N PRO A 29 -3.57 0.73 8.90
CA PRO A 29 -3.44 -0.41 8.00
C PRO A 29 -4.75 -1.21 7.86
N ALA A 30 -5.52 -1.36 8.95
CA ALA A 30 -6.81 -2.04 8.90
C ALA A 30 -7.86 -1.25 8.09
N GLU A 31 -7.86 0.07 8.18
CA GLU A 31 -8.74 0.93 7.37
C GLU A 31 -8.34 0.97 5.89
N ALA A 32 -7.04 0.98 5.58
CA ALA A 32 -6.55 0.86 4.21
C ALA A 32 -6.98 -0.47 3.58
N ILE A 33 -6.81 -1.59 4.30
CA ILE A 33 -7.25 -2.92 3.86
C ILE A 33 -8.77 -2.93 3.60
N ARG A 34 -9.58 -2.41 4.53
CA ARG A 34 -11.04 -2.29 4.33
C ARG A 34 -11.41 -1.44 3.11
N ALA A 35 -10.70 -0.34 2.86
CA ALA A 35 -10.95 0.54 1.72
C ALA A 35 -10.63 -0.13 0.38
N VAL A 36 -9.58 -0.94 0.32
CA VAL A 36 -9.25 -1.78 -0.84
C VAL A 36 -10.32 -2.85 -1.03
N CYS A 37 -10.66 -3.57 0.04
CA CYS A 37 -11.60 -4.69 -0.01
C CYS A 37 -13.02 -4.31 -0.40
N ARG A 38 -13.46 -3.08 -0.13
CA ARG A 38 -14.73 -2.57 -0.66
C ARG A 38 -14.79 -2.43 -2.19
N ARG A 39 -13.64 -2.36 -2.86
CA ARG A 39 -13.54 -2.16 -4.32
C ARG A 39 -13.15 -3.42 -5.08
N VAL A 40 -12.54 -4.38 -4.40
CA VAL A 40 -12.16 -5.67 -4.98
C VAL A 40 -13.40 -6.56 -5.08
N VAL A 41 -13.78 -6.93 -6.29
CA VAL A 41 -15.04 -7.65 -6.57
C VAL A 41 -14.87 -9.17 -6.49
N ARG A 42 -13.64 -9.68 -6.69
CA ARG A 42 -13.33 -11.11 -6.61
C ARG A 42 -11.95 -11.33 -6.03
N ASP A 43 -11.75 -12.53 -5.50
CA ASP A 43 -10.42 -12.97 -5.07
C ASP A 43 -9.51 -13.26 -6.27
N LEU A 44 -8.20 -13.28 -6.01
CA LEU A 44 -7.18 -13.66 -6.99
C LEU A 44 -7.25 -15.17 -7.26
N THR A 45 -7.14 -15.55 -8.53
CA THR A 45 -6.99 -16.97 -8.92
C THR A 45 -5.62 -17.51 -8.52
N GLN A 46 -5.44 -18.83 -8.55
CA GLN A 46 -4.16 -19.46 -8.23
C GLN A 46 -3.02 -19.01 -9.18
N ASP A 47 -3.33 -18.83 -10.46
CA ASP A 47 -2.38 -18.36 -11.47
C ASP A 47 -1.99 -16.91 -11.21
N GLU A 48 -2.97 -16.04 -10.91
CA GLU A 48 -2.72 -14.63 -10.57
C GLU A 48 -1.88 -14.49 -9.30
N ARG A 49 -2.14 -15.32 -8.28
CA ARG A 49 -1.32 -15.36 -7.05
C ARG A 49 0.11 -15.74 -7.34
N THR A 50 0.33 -16.75 -8.19
CA THR A 50 1.68 -17.20 -8.56
C THR A 50 2.42 -16.13 -9.36
N ALA A 51 1.70 -15.37 -10.19
CA ALA A 51 2.29 -14.31 -11.00
C ALA A 51 2.64 -13.05 -10.18
N TYR A 52 1.84 -12.69 -9.17
CA TYR A 52 1.97 -11.39 -8.48
C TYR A 52 2.42 -11.47 -7.02
N LEU A 53 2.17 -12.58 -6.32
CA LEU A 53 2.54 -12.74 -4.91
C LEU A 53 3.79 -13.61 -4.78
N SER A 54 4.70 -13.21 -3.89
CA SER A 54 5.97 -13.91 -3.64
C SER A 54 5.85 -15.18 -2.79
N GLY A 55 4.76 -15.94 -2.99
CA GLY A 55 4.66 -17.35 -2.59
C GLY A 55 4.35 -17.66 -1.12
N ARG A 56 3.98 -16.68 -0.28
CA ARG A 56 3.73 -16.90 1.16
C ARG A 56 2.33 -16.52 1.66
N GLU A 57 1.42 -16.14 0.79
CA GLU A 57 0.09 -15.67 1.20
C GLU A 57 -0.98 -16.72 0.88
N THR A 58 -1.33 -17.51 1.90
CA THR A 58 -2.45 -18.46 1.87
C THR A 58 -3.66 -17.83 2.55
N GLY A 59 -4.84 -17.87 1.91
CA GLY A 59 -6.08 -17.27 2.42
C GLY A 59 -6.71 -16.25 1.48
N HIS A 60 -7.90 -15.74 1.81
CA HIS A 60 -8.57 -14.70 1.04
C HIS A 60 -7.83 -13.36 1.14
N VAL A 61 -7.74 -12.62 0.02
CA VAL A 61 -7.09 -11.28 0.00
C VAL A 61 -7.81 -10.30 0.94
N CYS A 62 -9.12 -10.47 1.10
CA CYS A 62 -9.94 -9.65 1.97
C CYS A 62 -10.40 -10.43 3.20
N PRO A 63 -10.37 -9.82 4.40
CA PRO A 63 -10.91 -10.45 5.59
C PRO A 63 -12.41 -10.72 5.38
N ALA A 64 -12.89 -11.85 5.92
CA ALA A 64 -14.32 -12.06 6.04
C ALA A 64 -14.91 -10.94 6.91
N GLY A 65 -16.02 -10.35 6.44
CA GLY A 65 -16.77 -9.35 7.20
C GLY A 65 -17.37 -9.93 8.47
#